data_AF-A0A094S4I2-F1
#
_entry.id   AF-A0A094S4I2-F1
#
_cell.length_a   1.000
_cell.length_b   1.000
_cell.length_c   1.000
_cell.angle_alpha   90.00
_cell.angle_beta   90.00
_cell.angle_gamma   90.00
#
_symmetry.space_group_name_H-M   'P 1'
#
loop_
_entity.id
_entity.type
_entity.pdbx_description
1 polymer ?
#
loop_
_entity_poly.entity_id
_entity_poly.type
_entity_poly.pdbx_seq_one_letter_code
_entity_poly.pdbx_strand_id
1 'polypeptide(L)'
;MMNFSTLAKLIAALLVRPWLWTTAVRQAVRLAPKGWWKQPPFLPLPTPAYVEFRTTTQYGGAKRDPEIHDIIDYLEWSRDWQSTTRLSRRGRRG
;
A
#
# COMPACT_ATOMS: atom_id res chain seq x y z
N MET A 1 4.07 4.77 -16.04
CA MET A 1 2.97 3.82 -15.83
C MET A 1 3.65 2.57 -15.37
N MET A 2 3.33 2.09 -14.17
CA MET A 2 4.04 0.96 -13.58
C MET A 2 4.02 -0.22 -14.56
N ASN A 3 5.20 -0.68 -14.96
CA ASN A 3 5.32 -1.74 -15.95
C ASN A 3 4.64 -3.03 -15.46
N PHE A 4 3.99 -3.78 -16.35
CA PHE A 4 3.35 -5.07 -16.01
C PHE A 4 4.32 -6.02 -15.29
N SER A 5 5.59 -6.01 -15.68
CA SER A 5 6.67 -6.77 -15.04
C SER A 5 6.92 -6.35 -13.59
N THR A 6 6.79 -5.06 -13.26
CA THR A 6 6.94 -4.53 -11.90
C THR A 6 5.74 -4.94 -11.05
N LEU A 7 4.52 -4.86 -11.60
CA LEU A 7 3.31 -5.32 -10.93
C LEU A 7 3.38 -6.83 -10.61
N ALA A 8 3.79 -7.65 -11.57
CA ALA A 8 3.92 -9.09 -11.39
C ALA A 8 4.94 -9.44 -10.29
N LYS A 9 6.09 -8.76 -10.27
CA LYS A 9 7.10 -8.95 -9.22
C LYS A 9 6.59 -8.50 -7.84
N LEU A 10 5.84 -7.40 -7.76
CA LEU A 10 5.22 -6.97 -6.51
C LEU A 10 4.18 -7.99 -6.02
N ILE A 11 3.34 -8.51 -6.91
CA ILE A 11 2.37 -9.55 -6.58
C ILE A 11 3.09 -10.80 -6.08
N ALA A 12 4.14 -11.26 -6.76
CA ALA A 12 4.94 -12.40 -6.32
C ALA A 12 5.58 -12.16 -4.94
N ALA A 13 6.13 -10.97 -4.69
CA ALA A 13 6.70 -10.59 -3.40
C ALA A 13 5.65 -10.57 -2.28
N LEU A 14 4.42 -10.14 -2.56
CA LEU A 14 3.31 -10.19 -1.61
C LEU A 14 2.83 -11.62 -1.38
N LEU A 15 2.75 -12.46 -2.42
CA LEU A 15 2.30 -13.85 -2.30
C LEU A 15 3.18 -14.67 -1.35
N VAL A 16 4.49 -14.45 -1.34
CA VAL A 16 5.42 -15.13 -0.41
C VAL A 16 5.43 -14.55 1.02
N ARG A 17 4.68 -13.46 1.28
CA ARG A 17 4.61 -12.76 2.58
C ARG A 17 3.16 -12.69 3.10
N PRO A 18 2.55 -13.82 3.53
CA PRO A 18 1.14 -13.86 3.95
C PRO A 18 0.82 -12.93 5.13
N TRP A 19 1.80 -12.62 6.00
CA TRP A 19 1.61 -11.69 7.12
C TRP A 19 1.40 -10.23 6.69
N LEU A 20 1.73 -9.88 5.44
CA LEU A 20 1.53 -8.55 4.87
C LEU A 20 0.20 -8.39 4.13
N TRP A 21 -0.54 -9.47 3.88
CA TRP A 21 -1.76 -9.39 3.05
C TRP A 21 -2.81 -8.48 3.67
N THR A 22 -3.06 -8.63 4.97
CA THR A 22 -4.06 -7.82 5.68
C THR A 22 -3.66 -6.34 5.72
N THR A 23 -2.37 -6.04 5.89
CA THR A 23 -1.86 -4.67 5.85
C THR A 23 -1.89 -4.09 4.45
N ALA A 24 -1.50 -4.85 3.44
CA ALA A 24 -1.55 -4.45 2.04
C ALA A 24 -2.98 -4.10 1.62
N VAL A 25 -3.95 -4.98 1.88
CA VAL A 25 -5.37 -4.72 1.59
C VAL A 25 -5.88 -3.51 2.37
N ARG A 26 -5.52 -3.38 3.66
CA ARG A 26 -5.94 -2.23 4.47
C ARG A 26 -5.40 -0.91 3.92
N GLN A 27 -4.13 -0.86 3.52
CA GLN A 27 -3.55 0.34 2.91
C GLN A 27 -4.20 0.60 1.56
N ALA A 28 -4.37 -0.41 0.71
CA ALA A 28 -5.04 -0.27 -0.58
C ALA A 28 -6.45 0.33 -0.43
N VAL A 29 -7.27 -0.20 0.49
CA VAL A 29 -8.63 0.32 0.76
C VAL A 29 -8.61 1.76 1.28
N ARG A 30 -7.62 2.16 2.06
CA ARG A 30 -7.48 3.55 2.54
C ARG A 30 -7.16 4.53 1.42
N LEU A 31 -6.45 4.06 0.40
CA LEU A 31 -6.07 4.86 -0.77
C LEU A 31 -7.10 4.81 -1.89
N ALA A 32 -7.96 3.79 -1.89
CA ALA A 32 -9.00 3.62 -2.88
C ALA A 32 -10.12 4.67 -2.71
N PRO A 33 -10.69 5.17 -3.81
CA PRO A 33 -11.83 6.09 -3.77
C PRO A 33 -13.06 5.42 -3.16
N LYS A 34 -13.95 6.21 -2.54
CA LYS A 34 -15.24 5.70 -2.03
C LYS A 34 -16.03 5.05 -3.17
N GLY A 35 -16.54 3.84 -2.94
CA GLY A 35 -17.34 3.12 -3.95
C GLY A 35 -16.52 2.38 -5.02
N TRP A 36 -15.23 2.13 -4.80
CA TRP A 36 -14.38 1.30 -5.68
C TRP A 36 -15.00 -0.07 -6.02
N TRP A 37 -15.83 -0.63 -5.13
CA TRP A 37 -16.55 -1.90 -5.33
C TRP A 37 -17.77 -1.80 -6.25
N LYS A 38 -18.17 -0.61 -6.69
CA LYS A 38 -19.32 -0.41 -7.58
C LYS A 38 -18.97 -0.53 -9.06
N GLN A 39 -17.69 -0.49 -9.40
CA GLN A 39 -17.22 -0.52 -10.77
C GLN A 39 -16.08 -1.53 -10.95
N PRO A 40 -16.02 -2.24 -12.09
CA PRO A 40 -14.86 -3.06 -12.42
C PRO A 40 -13.59 -2.20 -12.44
N PRO A 41 -12.44 -2.72 -11.96
CA PRO A 41 -12.14 -4.13 -11.72
C PRO A 41 -12.54 -4.64 -10.33
N PHE A 42 -13.33 -3.91 -9.52
CA PHE A 42 -13.72 -4.30 -8.16
C PHE A 42 -12.54 -4.55 -7.21
N LEU A 43 -11.39 -3.93 -7.50
CA LEU A 43 -10.23 -3.93 -6.62
C LEU A 43 -10.08 -2.55 -5.98
N PRO A 44 -9.59 -2.47 -4.73
CA PRO A 44 -9.29 -1.20 -4.07
C PRO A 44 -8.00 -0.60 -4.65
N LEU A 45 -8.06 -0.14 -5.89
CA LEU A 45 -6.94 0.51 -6.56
C LEU A 45 -7.00 2.03 -6.31
N PRO A 46 -5.85 2.66 -6.00
CA PRO A 46 -5.77 4.11 -5.95
C PRO A 46 -6.05 4.72 -7.33
N THR A 47 -6.59 5.93 -7.35
CA THR A 47 -6.84 6.63 -8.62
C THR A 47 -5.50 7.01 -9.28
N PRO A 48 -5.45 7.12 -10.63
CA PRO A 48 -4.24 7.58 -11.33
C PRO A 48 -3.74 8.93 -10.82
N ALA A 49 -4.67 9.87 -10.57
CA ALA A 49 -4.35 11.18 -9.99
C ALA A 49 -3.70 11.08 -8.60
N TYR A 50 -4.15 10.15 -7.75
CA TYR A 50 -3.51 9.92 -6.45
C TYR A 50 -2.09 9.38 -6.62
N VAL A 51 -1.89 8.43 -7.52
CA VAL A 51 -0.56 7.85 -7.80
C VAL A 51 0.40 8.92 -8.33
N GLU A 52 -0.07 9.78 -9.25
CA GLU A 52 0.71 10.88 -9.82
C GLU A 52 1.10 11.91 -8.76
N PHE A 53 0.13 12.35 -7.94
CA PHE A 53 0.38 13.25 -6.82
C PHE A 53 1.45 12.67 -5.89
N ARG A 54 1.27 11.42 -5.44
CA ARG A 54 2.15 10.78 -4.46
C ARG A 54 3.55 10.53 -5.01
N THR A 55 3.66 10.15 -6.29
CA THR A 55 4.96 9.98 -6.96
C THR A 55 5.69 11.31 -7.08
N THR A 56 4.97 12.38 -7.43
CA THR A 56 5.53 13.73 -7.53
C THR A 56 6.04 14.23 -6.18
N THR A 57 5.27 14.07 -5.11
CA THR A 57 5.68 14.48 -3.75
C THR A 57 6.87 13.69 -3.23
N GLN A 58 6.92 12.38 -3.49
CA GLN A 58 7.96 11.50 -2.96
C GLN A 58 9.27 11.56 -3.75
N TYR A 59 9.21 11.68 -5.09
CA TYR A 59 10.37 11.58 -5.97
C TYR A 59 10.70 12.90 -6.70
N GLY A 60 10.05 14.02 -6.34
CA GLY A 60 10.43 15.36 -6.81
C GLY A 60 10.18 15.62 -8.30
N GLY A 61 9.20 14.96 -8.90
CA GLY A 61 8.80 15.20 -10.31
C GLY A 61 9.57 14.37 -11.35
N ALA A 62 10.59 13.61 -10.96
CA ALA A 62 11.08 12.53 -11.81
C ALA A 62 10.01 11.43 -11.86
N LYS A 63 9.58 11.06 -13.06
CA LYS A 63 8.65 9.94 -13.31
C LYS A 63 9.37 8.61 -13.03
N ARG A 64 9.69 8.37 -11.76
CA ARG A 64 10.36 7.17 -11.28
C ARG A 64 9.29 6.18 -10.86
N ASP A 65 9.35 4.98 -11.42
CA ASP A 65 8.48 3.90 -10.96
C ASP A 65 8.87 3.55 -9.51
N PRO A 66 7.89 3.34 -8.62
CA PRO A 66 8.16 2.91 -7.26
C PRO A 66 8.99 1.64 -7.24
N GLU A 67 10.04 1.60 -6.43
CA GLU A 67 10.82 0.38 -6.27
C GLU A 67 10.04 -0.62 -5.41
N ILE A 68 10.07 -1.90 -5.77
CA ILE A 68 9.27 -2.93 -5.09
C ILE A 68 9.66 -3.03 -3.61
N HIS A 69 10.96 -2.86 -3.32
CA HIS A 69 11.47 -2.89 -1.95
C HIS A 69 10.87 -1.76 -1.10
N ASP A 70 10.76 -0.53 -1.63
CA ASP A 70 10.11 0.60 -0.94
C ASP A 70 8.68 0.25 -0.50
N ILE A 71 7.94 -0.46 -1.36
CA ILE A 71 6.56 -0.86 -1.08
C ILE A 71 6.52 -1.89 0.05
N ILE A 72 7.40 -2.89 0.02
CA ILE A 72 7.46 -3.93 1.05
C ILE A 72 7.89 -3.34 2.39
N ASP A 73 8.94 -2.52 2.40
CA ASP A 73 9.44 -1.84 3.60
C ASP A 73 8.37 -0.94 4.22
N TYR A 74 7.63 -0.21 3.39
CA TYR A 74 6.48 0.58 3.83
C TYR A 74 5.38 -0.27 4.47
N LEU A 75 5.07 -1.45 3.91
CA LEU A 75 4.05 -2.35 4.45
C LEU A 75 4.47 -2.99 5.76
N GLU A 76 5.75 -3.35 5.90
CA GLU A 76 6.34 -3.87 7.13
C GLU A 76 6.31 -2.81 8.23
N TRP A 77 6.79 -1.60 7.93
CA TRP A 77 6.69 -0.47 8.85
C TRP A 77 5.25 -0.17 9.26
N SER A 78 4.31 -0.16 8.30
CA SER A 78 2.90 0.12 8.57
C SER A 78 2.25 -0.92 9.49
N ARG A 79 2.68 -2.19 9.39
CA ARG A 79 2.24 -3.28 10.26
C ARG A 79 2.75 -3.07 11.68
N ASP A 80 4.04 -2.80 11.82
CA ASP A 80 4.71 -2.67 13.12
C ASP A 80 4.30 -1.40 13.86
N TRP A 81 4.04 -0.31 13.14
CA TRP A 81 3.43 0.88 13.72
C TRP A 81 2.05 0.58 14.32
N GLN A 82 1.23 -0.20 13.61
CA GLN A 82 -0.10 -0.57 14.06
C GLN A 82 -0.08 -1.55 15.25
N SER A 83 0.88 -2.47 15.31
CA SER A 83 1.05 -3.36 16.46
C SER A 83 1.47 -2.56 17.70
N THR A 84 2.46 -1.67 17.56
CA THR A 84 2.96 -0.80 18.62
C THR A 84 1.86 0.12 19.17
N THR A 85 1.10 0.77 18.27
CA THR A 85 -0.02 1.65 18.66
C THR A 85 -1.11 0.88 19.42
N ARG A 86 -1.42 -0.37 19.02
CA ARG A 86 -2.40 -1.21 19.72
C ARG A 86 -1.93 -1.58 21.13
N LEU A 87 -0.66 -1.93 21.28
CA LEU A 87 -0.06 -2.25 22.59
C LEU A 87 -0.11 -1.04 23.52
N SER A 88 0.28 0.13 23.03
CA SER A 88 0.23 1.39 23.79
C SER A 88 -1.21 1.73 24.24
N ARG A 89 -2.21 1.55 23.37
CA ARG A 89 -3.63 1.79 23.73
C ARG A 89 -4.17 0.82 24.77
N ARG A 90 -3.70 -0.43 24.78
CA ARG A 90 -4.14 -1.45 25.75
C ARG A 90 -3.57 -1.19 27.14
N GLY A 91 -2.30 -0.79 27.24
CA GLY A 91 -1.65 -0.45 28.52
C GLY A 91 -2.21 0.80 29.20
N ARG A 92 -2.89 1.69 28.46
CA ARG A 92 -3.48 2.93 28.98
C ARG A 92 -4.92 2.78 29.51
N ARG A 93 -5.51 1.58 29.37
CA ARG A 93 -6.90 1.26 29.80
C ARG A 93 -6.95 0.27 30.97
N GLY A 94 -5.80 -0.16 31.49
CA GLY A 94 -5.67 -1.04 32.65
C GLY A 94 -5.24 -0.28 33.88
#